data_AF-V4TRZ6-F1
#
_entry.id   AF-V4TRZ6-F1
#
_cell.length_a   1.000
_cell.length_b   1.000
_cell.length_c   1.000
_cell.angle_alpha   90.00
_cell.angle_beta   90.00
_cell.angle_gamma   90.00
#
_symmetry.space_group_name_H-M   'P 1'
#
loop_
_entity.id
_entity.type
_entity.pdbx_description
1 polymer ?
#
loop_
_entity_poly.entity_id
_entity_poly.type
_entity_poly.pdbx_seq_one_letter_code
_entity_poly.pdbx_strand_id
1 'polypeptide(L)' 'MAIEKTSDKPECAQQALDLLNCVTQSPFDQDKCLHLLNALRDCVVSKKVKKFSLAEQGKQEASPTSKKA' A
#
# COMPACT_ATOMS: atom_id res chain seq x y z
N MET A 1 5.06 2.04 28.12
CA MET A 1 3.85 2.05 27.26
C MET A 1 4.05 3.15 26.24
N ALA A 2 4.42 2.80 25.00
CA ALA A 2 4.67 3.79 23.95
C ALA A 2 3.34 4.18 23.32
N ILE A 3 2.99 5.45 23.47
CA ILE A 3 1.84 6.07 22.83
C ILE A 3 1.94 5.91 21.31
N GLU A 4 0.87 5.34 20.78
CA GLU A 4 0.63 5.05 19.38
C GLU A 4 0.82 6.33 18.57
N LYS A 5 1.74 6.30 17.60
CA LYS A 5 1.77 7.33 16.56
C LYS A 5 0.39 7.33 15.93
N THR A 6 -0.36 8.41 16.09
CA THR A 6 -1.44 8.79 15.17
C THR A 6 -0.78 9.02 13.82
N SER A 7 -0.41 7.92 13.17
CA SER A 7 0.18 7.93 11.85
C SER A 7 -0.96 8.35 10.95
N ASP A 8 -0.91 9.60 10.50
CA ASP A 8 -1.78 10.15 9.48
C ASP A 8 -1.98 9.06 8.42
N LYS A 9 -3.19 8.52 8.39
CA LYS A 9 -3.50 7.33 7.61
C LYS A 9 -3.23 7.74 6.17
N PRO A 10 -2.33 7.03 5.44
CA PRO A 10 -1.89 7.51 4.14
C PRO A 10 -3.09 7.83 3.27
N GLU A 11 -3.04 8.96 2.56
CA GLU A 11 -4.18 9.40 1.78
C GLU A 11 -4.62 8.30 0.81
N CYS A 12 -5.94 8.05 0.76
CA CYS A 12 -6.56 6.98 -0.04
C CYS A 12 -6.19 5.53 0.32
N ALA A 13 -5.48 5.30 1.43
CA ALA A 13 -5.06 3.96 1.85
C ALA A 13 -6.22 3.01 2.13
N GLN A 14 -7.37 3.53 2.58
CA GLN A 14 -8.55 2.69 2.78
C GLN A 14 -9.10 2.16 1.46
N GLN A 15 -9.26 3.01 0.45
CA GLN A 15 -9.75 2.55 -0.86
C GLN A 15 -8.77 1.57 -1.52
N ALA A 16 -7.47 1.77 -1.34
CA ALA A 16 -6.46 0.83 -1.82
C ALA A 16 -6.57 -0.53 -1.11
N LEU A 17 -6.71 -0.53 0.21
CA LEU A 17 -6.89 -1.75 1.00
C LEU A 17 -8.18 -2.48 0.64
N ASP A 18 -9.28 -1.75 0.45
CA ASP A 18 -10.58 -2.34 0.09
C ASP A 18 -10.53 -3.00 -1.29
N LEU A 19 -9.88 -2.35 -2.27
CA LEU A 19 -9.65 -2.92 -3.60
C LEU A 19 -8.78 -4.18 -3.53
N LEU A 20 -7.70 -4.17 -2.74
CA LEU A 20 -6.85 -5.35 -2.52
C LEU A 20 -7.65 -6.51 -1.89
N ASN A 21 -8.48 -6.22 -0.88
CA ASN A 21 -9.35 -7.22 -0.29
C ASN A 21 -10.39 -7.73 -1.29
N CYS A 22 -10.89 -6.88 -2.18
CA CYS A 22 -11.83 -7.26 -3.22
C CYS A 22 -11.26 -8.29 -4.18
N VAL A 23 -10.04 -8.09 -4.67
CA VAL A 23 -9.41 -9.06 -5.61
C VAL A 23 -9.06 -10.41 -4.95
N THR A 24 -8.96 -10.45 -3.62
CA THR A 24 -8.75 -11.71 -2.87
C THR A 24 -10.04 -12.46 -2.55
N GLN A 25 -11.21 -11.83 -2.71
CA GLN A 25 -12.49 -12.49 -2.44
C GLN A 25 -12.79 -13.57 -3.49
N SER A 26 -13.37 -14.68 -3.03
CA SER A 26 -13.89 -15.75 -3.87
C SER A 26 -15.34 -16.05 -3.47
N PRO A 27 -16.31 -15.97 -4.40
CA PRO A 27 -16.15 -15.71 -5.83
C PRO A 27 -15.69 -14.27 -6.12
N PHE A 28 -14.92 -14.11 -7.19
CA PHE A 28 -14.47 -12.80 -7.65
C PHE A 28 -15.65 -11.99 -8.19
N ASP A 29 -15.89 -10.82 -7.59
CA ASP A 29 -16.92 -9.89 -8.02
C ASP A 29 -16.28 -8.70 -8.74
N GLN A 30 -16.26 -8.79 -10.07
CA GLN A 30 -15.61 -7.79 -10.91
C GLN A 30 -16.25 -6.40 -10.76
N ASP A 31 -17.59 -6.32 -10.68
CA ASP A 31 -18.31 -5.05 -10.63
C ASP A 31 -18.03 -4.32 -9.31
N LYS A 32 -18.06 -5.07 -8.19
CA LYS A 32 -17.68 -4.58 -6.88
C LYS A 32 -16.25 -4.04 -6.86
N CYS A 33 -15.28 -4.79 -7.41
CA CYS A 33 -13.89 -4.35 -7.43
C CYS A 33 -13.69 -3.13 -8.34
N LEU A 34 -14.43 -3.05 -9.44
CA LEU A 34 -14.38 -1.92 -10.36
C LEU A 34 -14.96 -0.65 -9.71
N HIS A 35 -15.99 -0.79 -8.87
CA HIS A 35 -16.52 0.33 -8.09
C HIS A 35 -15.49 0.85 -7.08
N LEU A 36 -14.79 -0.04 -6.38
CA LEU A 36 -13.72 0.30 -5.43
C LEU A 36 -12.52 0.96 -6.14
N LEU A 37 -12.18 0.49 -7.35
CA LEU A 37 -11.15 1.11 -8.18
C LEU A 37 -11.52 2.55 -8.55
N ASN A 38 -12.77 2.81 -8.92
CA ASN A 38 -13.24 4.16 -9.22
C ASN A 38 -13.18 5.07 -7.99
N ALA A 39 -13.55 4.55 -6.81
CA ALA A 39 -13.44 5.30 -5.55
C ALA A 39 -11.98 5.62 -5.17
N LEU A 40 -11.05 4.68 -5.41
CA LEU A 40 -9.62 4.91 -5.25
C LEU A 40 -9.13 5.99 -6.22
N ARG A 41 -9.52 5.90 -7.50
CA ARG A 41 -9.17 6.88 -8.54
C ARG A 41 -9.64 8.29 -8.18
N ASP A 42 -10.89 8.42 -7.73
CA ASP A 42 -11.45 9.70 -7.32
C ASP A 42 -10.63 10.32 -6.20
N CYS A 43 -10.27 9.53 -5.19
CA CYS A 43 -9.48 10.03 -4.07
C CYS A 43 -8.08 10.47 -4.48
N VAL A 44 -7.35 9.69 -5.29
CA VAL A 44 -5.98 10.07 -5.67
C VAL A 44 -5.95 11.32 -6.54
N VAL A 45 -6.98 11.50 -7.38
CA VAL A 45 -7.15 12.70 -8.20
C VAL A 45 -7.52 13.90 -7.32
N SER A 46 -8.50 13.75 -6.44
CA SER A 46 -8.97 14.79 -5.51
C SER A 46 -7.88 15.25 -4.54
N LYS A 47 -7.09 14.31 -4.01
CA LYS A 47 -5.99 14.58 -3.07
C LYS A 47 -4.67 14.91 -3.76
N LYS A 48 -4.60 14.87 -5.10
CA LYS A 48 -3.38 15.12 -5.89
C LYS A 48 -2.19 14.28 -5.41
N VAL A 49 -2.43 13.02 -5.02
CA VAL A 49 -1.37 12.13 -4.53
C VAL A 49 -0.42 11.84 -5.69
N LYS A 50 0.82 12.33 -5.59
CA LYS A 50 1.86 12.14 -6.61
C LYS A 50 2.74 10.95 -6.22
N LYS A 51 2.49 9.82 -6.90
CA LYS A 51 3.25 8.56 -6.83
C LYS A 51 3.18 7.83 -5.49
N PHE A 52 2.73 6.58 -5.54
CA PHE A 52 2.92 5.61 -4.46
C PHE A 52 4.24 4.89 -4.71
N SER A 53 5.06 4.79 -3.66
CA SER A 53 6.21 3.90 -3.65
C SER A 53 5.89 2.74 -2.71
N LEU A 54 6.19 1.51 -3.13
CA LEU A 54 6.31 0.43 -2.17
C LEU A 54 7.50 0.78 -1.28
N ALA A 55 7.33 0.72 0.05
CA ALA A 55 8.44 0.89 0.96
C ALA A 55 9.54 -0.07 0.53
N GLU A 56 10.69 0.45 0.15
CA GLU A 56 11.87 -0.35 -0.16
C GLU A 56 12.08 -1.26 1.05
N GLN A 57 12.01 -2.58 0.82
CA GLN A 57 12.36 -3.55 1.84
C GLN A 57 13.75 -3.17 2.31
N GLY A 58 13.85 -2.71 3.56
CA GLY A 58 15.08 -2.15 4.09
C GLY A 58 16.25 -3.04 3.73
N LYS A 59 17.26 -2.45 3.08
CA LYS A 59 18.58 -3.03 2.90
C LYS A 59 18.93 -3.89 4.11
N GLN A 60 18.82 -5.22 3.99
CA GLN A 60 19.77 -6.07 4.67
C GLN A 60 21.10 -5.79 3.99
N GLU A 61 21.85 -4.88 4.59
CA GLU A 61 23.28 -4.77 4.40
C GLU A 61 23.88 -6.10 4.87
N ALA A 62 23.87 -7.09 3.98
CA ALA A 62 24.75 -8.23 4.08
C ALA A 62 26.16 -7.67 3.89
N SER A 63 26.82 -7.40 5.01
CA SER A 63 28.22 -7.01 5.08
C SER A 63 29.04 -7.94 4.17
N PRO A 64 29.95 -7.43 3.32
CA PRO A 64 30.85 -8.30 2.59
C PRO A 64 31.79 -8.92 3.61
N THR A 65 31.57 -10.20 3.96
CA THR A 65 32.62 -10.99 4.61
C THR A 65 33.75 -11.16 3.60
N SER A 66 34.70 -10.24 3.65
CA SER A 66 36.01 -10.39 3.05
C SER A 66 36.71 -11.58 3.71
N LYS A 67 36.46 -12.80 3.21
CA LYS A 67 37.34 -13.93 3.45
C LYS A 67 38.43 -13.90 2.39
N LYS A 68 39.56 -13.28 2.75
CA LYS A 68 40.86 -13.50 2.12
C LYS A 68 41.87 -13.87 3.20
N ALA A 69 42.12 -15.18 3.32
CA ALA A 69 43.37 -15.84 3.72
C ALA A 69 43.09 -17.35 3.75
#